data_AF-A0A9Q2FNE1-F1
#
_entry.id   AF-A0A9Q2FNE1-F1
#
_cell.length_a   1.000
_cell.length_b   1.000
_cell.length_c   1.000
_cell.angle_alpha   90.00
_cell.angle_beta   90.00
_cell.angle_gamma   90.00
#
_symmetry.space_group_name_H-M   'P 1'
#
loop_
_entity.id
_entity.type
_entity.pdbx_description
1 polymer ?
#
loop_
_entity_poly.entity_id
_entity_poly.type
_entity_poly.pdbx_seq_one_letter_code
_entity_poly.pdbx_strand_id
1 'polypeptide(L)'
;MMALSLRLHLAPILSGLLLGCTVITLLMRLLPARYVRLLGLLVLLPGPALAFALPELHKAGVIFAGRYYDVLQGGLISPAVMLPFGATLLGMPAGTTRAAIGLGAKFSTRVRLIWLPLLLPAALLSCTMAVLLTVGCVILDRP
;
A
#
# COMPACT_ATOMS: atom_id res chain seq x y z
N MET A 1 -8.50 21.01 19.12
CA MET A 1 -8.14 21.36 17.72
C MET A 1 -7.33 20.25 17.02
N MET A 2 -6.36 19.59 17.69
CA MET A 2 -5.61 18.45 17.12
C MET A 2 -6.48 17.30 16.57
N ALA A 3 -7.49 16.86 17.30
CA ALA A 3 -8.32 15.72 16.91
C ALA A 3 -9.20 15.98 15.68
N LEU A 4 -9.53 17.25 15.39
CA LEU A 4 -10.41 17.61 14.28
C LEU A 4 -9.63 17.66 12.96
N SER A 5 -8.45 18.30 12.96
CA SER A 5 -7.53 18.28 11.82
C SER A 5 -7.11 16.85 11.49
N LEU A 6 -6.76 16.05 12.51
CA LEU A 6 -6.44 14.64 12.30
C LEU A 6 -7.54 13.91 11.53
N ARG A 7 -8.81 14.03 11.94
CA ARG A 7 -9.95 13.38 11.28
C ARG A 7 -10.22 13.88 9.85
N LEU A 8 -9.95 15.16 9.58
CA LEU A 8 -10.19 15.79 8.28
C LEU A 8 -9.19 15.32 7.20
N HIS A 9 -7.92 15.14 7.56
CA HIS A 9 -6.87 14.68 6.63
C HIS A 9 -6.78 13.15 6.55
N LEU A 10 -7.09 12.41 7.63
CA LEU A 10 -6.99 10.94 7.63
C LEU A 10 -7.94 10.28 6.64
N ALA A 11 -9.19 10.75 6.56
CA ALA A 11 -10.20 10.16 5.69
C ALA A 11 -9.81 10.20 4.19
N PRO A 12 -9.35 11.34 3.63
CA PRO A 12 -8.89 11.39 2.25
C PRO A 12 -7.55 10.66 2.02
N ILE A 13 -6.61 10.67 2.98
CA ILE A 13 -5.37 9.87 2.86
C ILE A 13 -5.70 8.38 2.81
N LEU A 14 -6.63 7.90 3.65
CA LEU A 14 -7.07 6.51 3.63
C LEU A 14 -7.79 6.15 2.33
N SER A 15 -8.63 7.03 1.80
CA SER A 15 -9.31 6.76 0.51
C SER A 15 -8.30 6.68 -0.63
N GLY A 16 -7.29 7.56 -0.66
CA GLY A 16 -6.17 7.53 -1.60
C GLY A 16 -5.34 6.25 -1.47
N LEU A 17 -5.06 5.82 -0.24
CA LEU A 17 -4.34 4.59 0.04
C LEU A 17 -5.10 3.37 -0.47
N LEU A 18 -6.40 3.27 -0.19
CA LEU A 18 -7.24 2.18 -0.66
C LEU A 18 -7.31 2.16 -2.19
N LEU A 19 -7.46 3.32 -2.83
CA LEU A 19 -7.52 3.45 -4.28
C LEU A 19 -6.18 3.09 -4.94
N GLY A 20 -5.06 3.49 -4.34
CA GLY A 20 -3.73 3.06 -4.78
C GLY A 20 -3.54 1.54 -4.65
N CYS A 21 -3.98 0.95 -3.53
CA CYS A 21 -3.95 -0.50 -3.32
C CYS A 21 -4.80 -1.27 -4.34
N THR A 22 -6.01 -0.79 -4.69
CA THR A 22 -6.84 -1.43 -5.73
C THR A 22 -6.18 -1.36 -7.11
N VAL A 23 -5.55 -0.24 -7.45
CA VAL A 23 -4.80 -0.10 -8.71
C VAL A 23 -3.59 -1.05 -8.72
N ILE A 24 -2.83 -1.14 -7.63
CA ILE A 24 -1.66 -2.03 -7.54
C ILE A 24 -2.10 -3.50 -7.65
N THR A 25 -3.16 -3.90 -6.95
CA THR A 25 -3.66 -5.29 -7.03
C THR A 25 -4.19 -5.63 -8.43
N LEU A 26 -4.85 -4.68 -9.10
CA LEU A 26 -5.25 -4.82 -10.49
C LEU A 26 -4.02 -4.97 -11.41
N LEU A 27 -2.97 -4.17 -11.16
CA LEU A 27 -1.71 -4.25 -11.91
C LEU A 27 -1.00 -5.59 -11.68
N MET A 28 -0.97 -6.11 -10.45
CA MET A 28 -0.43 -7.45 -10.17
C MET A 28 -1.20 -8.56 -10.91
N ARG A 29 -2.49 -8.35 -11.18
CA ARG A 29 -3.33 -9.30 -11.93
C ARG A 29 -3.10 -9.23 -13.43
N LEU A 30 -2.81 -8.04 -13.96
CA LEU A 30 -2.66 -7.80 -15.40
C LEU A 30 -1.21 -7.99 -15.89
N LEU A 31 -0.21 -7.65 -15.08
CA LEU A 31 1.19 -7.62 -15.50
C LEU A 31 1.97 -8.86 -15.05
N PRO A 32 2.99 -9.27 -15.83
CA PRO A 32 3.90 -10.33 -15.42
C PRO A 32 4.68 -9.94 -14.15
N ALA A 33 4.96 -10.93 -13.31
CA ALA A 33 5.70 -10.79 -12.05
C ALA A 33 7.01 -9.96 -12.16
N ARG A 34 7.72 -10.08 -13.29
CA ARG A 34 8.96 -9.34 -13.56
C ARG A 34 8.72 -7.83 -13.64
N TYR A 35 7.67 -7.39 -14.33
CA TYR A 35 7.34 -5.98 -14.47
C TYR A 35 6.77 -5.39 -13.18
N VAL A 36 5.95 -6.17 -12.46
CA VAL A 36 5.43 -5.77 -11.15
C VAL A 36 6.57 -5.52 -10.16
N ARG A 37 7.60 -6.37 -10.16
CA ARG A 37 8.77 -6.20 -9.29
C ARG A 37 9.61 -4.97 -9.66
N LEU A 38 9.81 -4.73 -10.96
CA LEU A 38 10.54 -3.56 -11.45
C LEU A 38 9.79 -2.25 -11.18
N LEU A 39 8.48 -2.21 -11.46
CA LEU A 39 7.63 -1.06 -11.14
C LEU A 39 7.54 -0.83 -9.64
N GLY A 40 7.43 -1.90 -8.85
CA GLY A 40 7.47 -1.82 -7.39
C GLY A 40 8.77 -1.15 -6.92
N LEU A 41 9.93 -1.61 -7.39
CA LEU A 41 11.23 -1.02 -7.05
C LEU A 41 11.37 0.43 -7.54
N LEU A 42 10.91 0.72 -8.75
CA LEU A 42 10.98 2.05 -9.36
C LEU A 42 10.11 3.07 -8.60
N VAL A 43 8.96 2.64 -8.08
CA VAL A 43 8.00 3.51 -7.38
C VAL A 43 8.25 3.54 -5.87
N LEU A 44 8.87 2.51 -5.29
CA LEU A 44 9.09 2.39 -3.83
C LEU A 44 9.96 3.51 -3.25
N LEU A 45 11.00 3.92 -3.98
CA LEU A 45 11.93 4.98 -3.55
C LEU A 45 11.35 6.39 -3.75
N PRO A 46 10.87 6.76 -4.96
CA PRO A 46 10.35 8.10 -5.19
C PRO A 46 8.95 8.29 -4.60
N GLY A 47 8.12 7.25 -4.48
CA GLY A 47 6.72 7.37 -4.08
C GLY A 47 6.52 7.99 -2.69
N PRO A 48 7.02 7.36 -1.62
CA PRO A 48 6.97 7.92 -0.26
C PRO A 48 7.75 9.24 -0.15
N ALA A 49 8.89 9.37 -0.83
CA ALA A 49 9.68 10.61 -0.82
C ALA A 49 8.88 11.79 -1.42
N LEU A 50 8.17 11.57 -2.53
CA LEU A 50 7.25 12.54 -3.13
C LEU A 50 6.05 12.82 -2.22
N ALA A 51 5.51 11.79 -1.54
CA ALA A 51 4.43 11.97 -0.55
C ALA A 51 4.85 12.94 0.59
N PHE A 52 6.10 12.87 1.04
CA PHE A 52 6.64 13.78 2.05
C PHE A 52 7.09 15.13 1.50
N ALA A 53 7.49 15.23 0.23
CA ALA A 53 7.88 16.49 -0.39
C ALA A 53 6.68 17.36 -0.82
N LEU A 54 5.53 16.75 -1.07
CA LEU A 54 4.27 17.40 -1.46
C LEU A 54 3.85 18.60 -0.58
N PRO A 55 3.87 18.53 0.77
CA PRO A 55 3.56 19.68 1.62
C PRO A 55 4.46 20.90 1.39
N GLU A 56 5.76 20.68 1.20
CA GLU A 56 6.74 21.75 0.98
C GLU A 56 6.57 22.38 -0.41
N LEU A 57 6.19 21.59 -1.43
CA LEU A 57 5.81 22.11 -2.75
C LEU A 57 4.51 22.93 -2.72
N HIS A 58 3.55 22.57 -1.84
CA HIS A 58 2.32 23.34 -1.67
C HIS A 58 2.60 24.71 -1.03
N LYS A 59 3.47 24.76 -0.01
CA LYS A 59 3.94 26.03 0.60
C LYS A 59 4.68 26.91 -0.41
N ALA A 60 5.35 26.32 -1.41
CA ALA A 60 6.05 27.02 -2.49
C ALA A 60 5.13 27.59 -3.60
N GLY A 61 3.79 27.49 -3.47
CA GLY A 61 2.84 28.14 -4.37
C GLY A 61 2.56 27.42 -5.69
N VAL A 62 2.90 26.12 -5.79
CA VAL A 62 2.56 25.30 -6.96
C VAL A 62 1.05 25.00 -6.95
N ILE A 63 0.39 25.25 -8.09
CA ILE A 63 -1.06 25.44 -8.34
C ILE A 63 -1.98 24.21 -8.03
N PHE A 64 -1.52 23.19 -7.32
CA PHE A 64 -2.38 22.07 -6.89
C PHE A 64 -3.27 22.49 -5.71
N ALA A 65 -4.31 23.26 -6.01
CA ALA A 65 -5.30 23.74 -5.06
C ALA A 65 -6.38 22.68 -4.78
N GLY A 66 -6.51 22.27 -3.52
CA GLY A 66 -7.71 21.61 -2.99
C GLY A 66 -7.50 20.19 -2.48
N ARG A 67 -8.52 19.71 -1.74
CA ARG A 67 -8.69 18.44 -0.97
C ARG A 67 -8.24 17.12 -1.65
N TYR A 68 -7.80 17.18 -2.89
CA TYR A 68 -7.21 16.08 -3.66
C TYR A 68 -5.74 15.80 -3.29
N TYR A 69 -5.03 16.74 -2.64
CA TYR A 69 -3.63 16.53 -2.21
C TYR A 69 -3.50 15.40 -1.17
N ASP A 70 -4.39 15.36 -0.18
CA ASP A 70 -4.45 14.31 0.84
C ASP A 70 -4.65 12.92 0.20
N VAL A 71 -5.51 12.86 -0.82
CA VAL A 71 -5.80 11.62 -1.58
C VAL A 71 -4.57 11.19 -2.39
N LEU A 72 -3.88 12.16 -3.00
CA LEU A 72 -2.66 11.89 -3.77
C LEU A 72 -1.54 11.37 -2.86
N GLN A 73 -1.31 11.99 -1.70
CA GLN A 73 -0.34 11.48 -0.70
C GLN A 73 -0.64 10.02 -0.32
N GLY A 74 -1.90 9.69 -0.01
CA GLY A 74 -2.32 8.32 0.27
C GLY A 74 -2.02 7.35 -0.89
N GLY A 75 -2.29 7.79 -2.12
CA GLY A 75 -1.99 7.04 -3.34
C GLY A 75 -0.49 6.78 -3.53
N LEU A 76 0.37 7.76 -3.26
CA LEU A 76 1.83 7.63 -3.37
C LEU A 76 2.46 6.76 -2.28
N ILE A 77 1.81 6.63 -1.12
CA ILE A 77 2.21 5.74 -0.02
C ILE A 77 1.83 4.28 -0.30
N SER A 78 0.76 4.05 -1.08
CA SER A 78 0.23 2.71 -1.37
C SER A 78 1.23 1.66 -1.89
N PRO A 79 2.23 2.00 -2.73
CA PRO A 79 3.23 1.03 -3.22
C PRO A 79 4.13 0.51 -2.11
N ALA A 80 4.50 1.37 -1.15
CA ALA A 80 5.29 0.97 0.02
C ALA A 80 4.49 0.05 0.94
N VAL A 81 3.20 0.34 1.13
CA VAL A 81 2.28 -0.47 1.95
C VAL A 81 2.00 -1.84 1.31
N MET A 82 1.94 -1.92 -0.03
CA MET A 82 1.72 -3.17 -0.78
C MET A 82 2.99 -4.02 -0.96
N LEU A 83 4.18 -3.47 -0.71
CA LEU A 83 5.44 -4.19 -0.86
C LEU A 83 5.52 -5.51 -0.07
N PRO A 84 5.19 -5.60 1.23
CA PRO A 84 5.25 -6.86 1.96
C PRO A 84 4.32 -7.94 1.37
N PHE A 85 3.16 -7.54 0.84
CA PHE A 85 2.27 -8.45 0.11
C PHE A 85 2.88 -8.89 -1.22
N GLY A 86 3.45 -7.97 -2.00
CA GLY A 86 4.14 -8.29 -3.24
C GLY A 86 5.32 -9.25 -3.01
N ALA A 87 6.14 -9.01 -1.99
CA ALA A 87 7.29 -9.83 -1.64
C ALA A 87 6.88 -11.26 -1.23
N THR A 88 5.84 -11.39 -0.40
CA THR A 88 5.32 -12.71 0.01
C THR A 88 4.68 -13.47 -1.14
N LEU A 89 3.92 -12.80 -2.02
CA LEU A 89 3.31 -13.41 -3.20
C LEU A 89 4.35 -13.84 -4.25
N LEU A 90 5.35 -13.00 -4.52
CA LEU A 90 6.43 -13.29 -5.47
C LEU A 90 7.41 -14.35 -4.96
N GLY A 91 7.53 -14.51 -3.64
CA GLY A 91 8.35 -15.54 -3.01
C GLY A 91 7.72 -16.94 -2.99
N MET A 92 6.42 -17.07 -3.32
CA MET A 92 5.76 -18.36 -3.32
C MET A 92 6.15 -19.23 -4.53
N PRO A 93 6.48 -20.52 -4.32
CA PRO A 93 6.69 -21.43 -5.43
C PRO A 93 5.41 -21.62 -6.24
N ALA A 94 5.53 -21.54 -7.55
CA ALA A 94 4.41 -21.64 -8.49
C ALA A 94 3.81 -23.06 -8.48
N GLY A 95 2.86 -23.32 -7.59
CA GLY A 95 2.23 -24.63 -7.48
C GLY A 95 1.78 -25.05 -6.09
N THR A 96 2.07 -24.27 -5.04
CA THR A 96 1.61 -24.54 -3.66
C THR A 96 0.10 -24.77 -3.58
N THR A 97 -0.68 -23.95 -4.28
CA THR A 97 -2.14 -24.08 -4.36
C THR A 97 -2.57 -25.31 -5.16
N ARG A 98 -1.87 -25.66 -6.24
CA ARG A 98 -2.14 -26.86 -7.05
C ARG A 98 -1.81 -28.15 -6.29
N ALA A 99 -0.68 -28.20 -5.60
CA ALA A 99 -0.29 -29.33 -4.76
C ALA A 99 -1.31 -29.56 -3.64
N ALA A 100 -1.76 -28.49 -2.99
CA ALA A 100 -2.78 -28.58 -1.95
C ALA A 100 -4.15 -29.07 -2.49
N ILE A 101 -4.53 -28.68 -3.71
CA ILE A 101 -5.73 -29.22 -4.38
C ILE A 101 -5.56 -30.70 -4.68
N GLY A 102 -4.39 -31.12 -5.19
CA GLY A 102 -4.08 -32.52 -5.48
C GLY A 102 -4.11 -33.41 -4.23
N LEU A 103 -3.82 -32.84 -3.06
CA LEU A 103 -3.94 -33.51 -1.75
C LEU A 103 -5.37 -33.54 -1.19
N GLY A 104 -6.38 -33.08 -1.95
CA GLY A 104 -7.78 -33.06 -1.52
C GLY A 104 -8.13 -31.96 -0.51
N ALA A 105 -7.26 -30.96 -0.32
CA ALA A 105 -7.50 -29.90 0.66
C ALA A 105 -8.70 -29.02 0.26
N LYS A 106 -9.72 -28.98 1.13
CA LYS A 106 -10.87 -28.07 1.01
C LYS A 106 -10.41 -26.61 1.01
N PHE A 107 -11.22 -25.73 0.41
CA PHE A 107 -10.91 -24.29 0.33
C PHE A 107 -10.64 -23.66 1.70
N SER A 108 -11.46 -23.99 2.70
CA SER A 108 -11.27 -23.52 4.09
C SER A 108 -9.93 -23.95 4.68
N THR A 109 -9.52 -25.20 4.45
CA THR A 109 -8.22 -25.74 4.87
C THR A 109 -7.07 -25.00 4.20
N ARG A 110 -7.18 -24.70 2.91
CA ARG A 110 -6.17 -23.92 2.17
C ARG A 110 -6.04 -22.49 2.69
N VAL A 111 -7.17 -21.83 2.98
CA VAL A 111 -7.13 -20.48 3.55
C VAL A 111 -6.47 -20.48 4.92
N ARG A 112 -6.86 -21.41 5.80
CA ARG A 112 -6.37 -21.44 7.19
C ARG A 112 -4.91 -21.88 7.33
N LEU A 113 -4.45 -22.83 6.52
CA LEU A 113 -3.11 -23.43 6.66
C LEU A 113 -2.07 -22.84 5.70
N ILE A 114 -2.47 -22.28 4.56
CA ILE A 114 -1.53 -21.73 3.57
C ILE A 114 -1.61 -20.21 3.59
N TRP A 115 -2.79 -19.65 3.33
CA TRP A 115 -2.92 -18.21 3.13
C TRP A 115 -2.82 -17.40 4.43
N LEU A 116 -3.44 -17.86 5.51
CA LEU A 116 -3.46 -17.15 6.77
C LEU A 116 -2.06 -17.01 7.40
N PRO A 117 -1.27 -18.08 7.64
CA PRO A 117 0.07 -17.92 8.21
C PRO A 117 1.04 -17.18 7.28
N LEU A 118 0.79 -17.18 5.97
CA LEU A 118 1.65 -16.50 5.00
C LEU A 118 1.33 -15.01 4.88
N LEU A 119 0.05 -14.64 4.80
CA LEU A 119 -0.40 -13.25 4.64
C LEU A 119 -0.43 -12.49 5.97
N LEU A 120 -0.57 -13.17 7.11
CA LEU A 120 -0.65 -12.52 8.42
C LEU A 120 0.61 -11.69 8.78
N PRO A 121 1.84 -12.20 8.66
CA PRO A 121 3.03 -11.36 8.90
C PRO A 121 3.15 -10.21 7.89
N ALA A 122 2.79 -10.44 6.62
CA ALA A 122 2.76 -9.39 5.60
C ALA A 122 1.71 -8.31 5.90
N ALA A 123 0.53 -8.71 6.39
CA ALA A 123 -0.55 -7.82 6.76
C ALA A 123 -0.21 -6.98 8.00
N LEU A 124 0.45 -7.59 9.00
CA LEU A 124 0.94 -6.86 10.17
C LEU A 124 1.99 -5.82 9.77
N LEU A 125 2.99 -6.20 8.95
CA LEU A 125 4.00 -5.28 8.42
C LEU A 125 3.40 -4.17 7.54
N SER A 126 2.42 -4.52 6.70
CA SER A 126 1.71 -3.54 5.87
C SER A 126 0.92 -2.56 6.72
N CYS A 127 0.25 -3.04 7.77
CA CYS A 127 -0.51 -2.22 8.69
C CYS A 127 0.39 -1.27 9.49
N THR A 128 1.52 -1.76 10.01
CA THR A 128 2.48 -0.89 10.72
C THR A 128 3.07 0.17 9.79
N MET A 129 3.43 -0.18 8.57
CA MET A 129 3.92 0.77 7.56
C MET A 129 2.85 1.80 7.18
N ALA A 130 1.60 1.37 6.98
CA ALA A 130 0.49 2.28 6.69
C ALA A 130 0.28 3.29 7.83
N VAL A 131 0.27 2.82 9.09
CA VAL A 131 0.14 3.71 10.25
C VAL A 131 1.30 4.68 10.34
N LEU A 132 2.55 4.21 10.21
CA LEU A 132 3.74 5.07 10.29
C LEU A 132 3.76 6.14 9.20
N LEU A 133 3.48 5.77 7.95
CA LEU A 133 3.53 6.69 6.81
C LEU A 133 2.38 7.69 6.84
N THR A 134 1.16 7.25 7.16
CA THR A 134 0.00 8.16 7.28
C THR A 134 0.14 9.13 8.44
N VAL A 135 0.64 8.66 9.60
CA VAL A 135 0.94 9.54 10.74
C VAL A 135 2.08 10.50 10.40
N GLY A 136 3.11 10.04 9.69
CA GLY A 136 4.20 10.87 9.20
C GLY A 136 3.70 12.02 8.32
N CYS A 137 2.84 11.75 7.33
CA CYS A 137 2.25 12.78 6.48
C CYS A 137 1.43 13.79 7.28
N VAL A 138 0.59 13.31 8.21
CA VAL A 138 -0.23 14.19 9.05
C VAL A 138 0.60 15.05 10.01
N ILE A 139 1.77 14.58 10.45
CA ILE A 139 2.69 15.39 11.26
C ILE A 139 3.36 16.46 10.38
N LEU A 140 3.74 16.12 9.15
CA LEU A 140 4.45 17.00 8.23
C LEU A 140 3.55 18.08 7.61
N ASP A 141 2.26 17.78 7.43
CA ASP A 141 1.23 18.72 6.96
C ASP A 141 0.82 19.74 8.03
N ARG A 142 1.39 19.68 9.25
CA ARG A 142 1.16 20.73 10.24
C ARG A 142 1.92 22.01 9.86
N PRO A 143 1.27 23.18 9.96
CA PRO A 143 1.94 24.47 9.78
C PRO A 143 2.93 24.74 10.91
#